data_AF-A0A3M1YPD4-F1
#
_entry.id   AF-A0A3M1YPD4-F1
#
_cell.length_a   1.000
_cell.length_b   1.000
_cell.length_c   1.000
_cell.angle_alpha   90.00
_cell.angle_beta   90.00
_cell.angle_gamma   90.00
#
_symmetry.space_group_name_H-M   'P 1'
#
loop_
_entity.id
_entity.type
_entity.pdbx_description
1 polymer ?
#
loop_
_entity_poly.entity_id
_entity_poly.type
_entity_poly.pdbx_seq_one_letter_code
_entity_poly.pdbx_strand_id
1 'polypeptide(L)' 'MKIEYDPMRDLLYLWFATPGAKAARTETVSPGVHADFDRQGRIIGIEVLDASEVLHEKIQFEVQLPTPVALPR' A
#
# COMPACT_ATOMS: atom_id res chain seq x y z
N MET A 1 -9.25 -2.62 -0.50
CA MET A 1 -7.85 -2.60 -0.05
C MET A 1 -6.96 -2.82 -1.26
N LYS A 2 -5.91 -2.03 -1.45
CA LYS A 2 -4.95 -2.14 -2.56
C LYS A 2 -3.54 -1.89 -2.03
N ILE A 3 -2.57 -2.61 -2.54
CA ILE A 3 -1.15 -2.37 -2.25
C ILE A 3 -0.50 -1.87 -3.53
N GLU A 4 0.30 -0.81 -3.43
CA GLU A 4 1.06 -0.24 -4.54
C GLU A 4 2.51 -0.08 -4.11
N TYR A 5 3.43 -0.56 -4.94
CA TYR A 5 4.86 -0.34 -4.73
C TYR A 5 5.45 0.27 -6.00
N ASP A 6 6.06 1.44 -5.86
CA ASP A 6 6.83 2.11 -6.91
C ASP A 6 8.33 1.89 -6.67
N PRO A 7 8.97 0.95 -7.38
CA PRO A 7 10.39 0.67 -7.19
C PRO A 7 11.32 1.78 -7.67
N MET A 8 10.85 2.71 -8.52
CA MET A 8 11.68 3.86 -8.93
C MET A 8 11.77 4.91 -7.83
N ARG A 9 10.73 5.01 -6.99
CA ARG A 9 10.65 5.95 -5.86
C ARG A 9 10.95 5.28 -4.51
N ASP A 10 11.12 3.95 -4.50
CA ASP A 10 11.15 3.11 -3.30
C ASP A 10 10.01 3.44 -2.32
N LEU A 11 8.79 3.48 -2.86
CA LEU A 11 7.60 3.94 -2.15
C LEU A 11 6.54 2.84 -2.11
N LEU A 12 6.14 2.44 -0.90
CA LEU A 12 5.04 1.51 -0.66
C LEU A 12 3.83 2.25 -0.11
N TYR A 13 2.66 2.01 -0.69
CA TYR A 13 1.38 2.49 -0.16
C TYR A 13 0.40 1.34 0.05
N LEU A 14 -0.18 1.27 1.24
CA LEU A 14 -1.30 0.40 1.60
C LEU A 14 -2.59 1.22 1.65
N TRP A 15 -3.46 1.05 0.66
CA TRP A 15 -4.78 1.69 0.61
C TRP A 15 -5.81 0.88 1.40
N PHE A 16 -6.40 1.48 2.43
CA PHE A 16 -7.61 0.97 3.09
C PHE A 16 -8.88 1.57 2.48
N ALA A 17 -8.84 2.85 2.11
CA ALA A 17 -9.90 3.52 1.36
C ALA A 17 -9.78 3.27 -0.16
N THR A 18 -10.66 3.89 -0.95
CA THR A 18 -10.55 3.91 -2.41
C THR A 18 -9.23 4.56 -2.83
N PRO A 19 -8.44 3.94 -3.73
CA PRO A 19 -7.20 4.53 -4.24
C PRO A 19 -7.41 5.95 -4.79
N GLY A 20 -6.49 6.85 -4.46
CA GLY A 20 -6.59 8.28 -4.80
C GLY A 20 -7.43 9.12 -3.83
N ALA A 21 -7.95 8.53 -2.75
CA ALA A 21 -8.52 9.28 -1.64
C ALA A 21 -7.47 10.24 -1.06
N LYS A 22 -7.87 11.50 -0.81
CA LYS A 22 -6.96 12.54 -0.33
C LYS A 22 -6.89 12.57 1.19
N ALA A 23 -5.69 12.50 1.73
CA ALA A 23 -5.42 12.76 3.14
C ALA A 23 -5.82 14.19 3.52
N ALA A 24 -6.50 14.32 4.65
CA ALA A 24 -6.70 15.60 5.32
C ALA A 24 -5.63 15.84 6.39
N ARG A 25 -5.07 14.75 6.93
CA ARG A 25 -3.99 14.74 7.91
C ARG A 25 -3.12 13.52 7.67
N THR A 26 -1.82 13.69 7.82
CA THR A 26 -0.82 12.62 7.78
C THR A 26 -0.06 12.65 9.10
N GLU A 27 0.07 11.50 9.74
CA GLU A 27 0.83 11.35 10.99
C GLU A 27 2.05 10.46 10.75
N THR A 28 3.20 10.86 11.27
CA THR A 28 4.39 10.01 11.25
C THR A 28 4.30 9.00 12.38
N VAL A 29 4.25 7.71 12.04
CA VAL A 29 4.17 6.61 13.01
C VAL A 29 5.58 6.22 13.47
N SER A 30 6.53 6.19 12.53
CA SER A 30 7.96 6.02 12.74
C SER A 30 8.71 6.70 11.60
N PRO A 31 10.04 6.89 11.68
CA PRO A 31 10.81 7.41 10.55
C PRO A 31 10.51 6.65 9.26
N GLY A 32 10.12 7.36 8.20
CA GLY A 32 9.72 6.79 6.90
C GLY A 32 8.34 6.14 6.84
N VAL A 33 7.58 6.04 7.94
CA VAL A 33 6.24 5.44 7.96
C VAL A 33 5.19 6.45 8.37
N HIS A 34 4.18 6.62 7.52
CA HIS A 34 3.14 7.62 7.67
C HIS A 34 1.74 7.00 7.59
N ALA A 35 0.83 7.47 8.43
CA ALA A 35 -0.57 7.10 8.41
C ALA A 35 -1.42 8.28 7.92
N ASP A 36 -2.22 8.04 6.88
CA ASP A 36 -3.10 9.04 6.30
C ASP A 36 -4.52 8.92 6.83
N PHE A 37 -5.12 10.05 7.18
CA PHE A 37 -6.47 10.13 7.71
C PHE A 37 -7.33 11.12 6.91
N ASP A 38 -8.62 10.80 6.79
CA ASP A 38 -9.61 11.70 6.24
C ASP A 38 -10.03 12.79 7.25
N ARG A 39 -10.93 13.69 6.83
CA ARG A 39 -11.44 14.78 7.68
C ARG A 39 -12.24 14.30 8.88
N GLN A 40 -12.74 13.07 8.87
CA GLN A 40 -13.48 12.45 9.97
C GLN A 40 -12.55 11.64 10.89
N GLY A 41 -11.25 11.60 10.61
CA GLY A 41 -10.27 10.82 11.36
C GLY A 41 -10.26 9.33 11.04
N ARG A 42 -10.91 8.90 9.94
CA ARG A 42 -10.84 7.51 9.47
C ARG A 42 -9.55 7.30 8.68
N ILE A 43 -8.96 6.12 8.83
CA ILE A 43 -7.74 5.76 8.11
C ILE A 43 -7.99 5.62 6.61
N ILE A 44 -7.12 6.23 5.81
CA ILE A 44 -7.09 6.13 4.35
C ILE A 44 -6.07 5.09 3.92
N GLY A 45 -4.87 5.15 4.50
CA GLY A 45 -3.76 4.29 4.13
C GLY A 45 -2.52 4.44 5.02
N ILE A 46 -1.54 3.58 4.76
CA ILE A 46 -0.17 3.72 5.25
C ILE A 46 0.76 3.98 4.06
N GLU A 47 1.63 4.97 4.19
CA GLU A 47 2.72 5.26 3.27
C GLU A 47 4.05 4.88 3.94
N VAL A 48 4.93 4.20 3.20
CA VAL A 48 6.29 3.88 3.62
C VAL A 48 7.25 4.41 2.56
N LEU A 49 8.01 5.44 2.93
CA LEU A 49 9.13 6.00 2.16
C LEU A 49 10.38 5.14 2.39
N ASP A 50 11.26 5.07 1.39
CA ASP A 50 12.46 4.22 1.40
C ASP A 50 12.13 2.79 1.86
N ALA A 51 11.07 2.23 1.27
CA ALA A 51 10.39 1.05 1.78
C ALA A 51 11.30 -0.18 1.86
N SER A 52 12.23 -0.34 0.91
CA SER A 52 13.21 -1.42 0.92
C SER A 52 14.16 -1.34 2.12
N GLU A 53 14.50 -0.13 2.57
CA GLU A 53 15.35 0.12 3.73
C GLU A 53 14.56 0.00 5.03
N VAL A 54 13.39 0.66 5.12
CA VAL A 54 12.56 0.66 6.33
C VAL A 54 12.09 -0.76 6.71
N LEU A 55 11.76 -1.58 5.71
CA LEU A 55 11.34 -2.96 5.93
C LEU A 55 12.52 -3.94 6.07
N HIS A 56 13.75 -3.48 5.81
CA HIS A 56 14.98 -4.28 5.80
C HIS A 56 14.91 -5.55 4.92
N GLU A 57 14.03 -5.55 3.92
CA GLU A 57 13.69 -6.73 3.13
C GLU A 57 13.35 -6.35 1.70
N LYS A 58 13.60 -7.29 0.79
CA LYS A 58 13.14 -7.14 -0.60
C LYS A 58 11.63 -7.35 -0.63
N ILE A 59 10.88 -6.32 -1.04
CA ILE A 59 9.43 -6.37 -1.16
C ILE A 59 9.03 -7.44 -2.19
N GLN A 60 8.21 -8.40 -1.77
CA GLN A 60 7.68 -9.51 -2.57
C GLN A 60 6.16 -9.58 -2.44
N PHE A 61 5.49 -9.95 -3.52
CA PHE A 61 4.03 -10.13 -3.55
C PHE A 61 3.71 -11.55 -3.97
N GLU A 62 2.91 -12.25 -3.16
CA GLU A 62 2.33 -13.54 -3.54
C GLU A 62 0.98 -13.31 -4.22
N VAL A 63 0.83 -13.87 -5.42
CA VAL A 63 -0.42 -13.77 -6.20
C VAL A 63 -0.99 -15.16 -6.40
N GLN A 64 -2.20 -15.37 -5.90
CA GLN A 64 -2.95 -16.58 -6.18
C GLN A 64 -3.60 -16.46 -7.56
N LEU A 65 -3.10 -17.23 -8.51
CA LEU A 65 -3.67 -17.27 -9.85
C LEU A 65 -4.98 -18.07 -9.82
N PRO A 66 -6.05 -17.60 -10.51
CA PRO A 66 -7.27 -18.38 -10.62
C PRO A 66 -6.99 -19.69 -11.36
N THR A 67 -7.59 -20.78 -10.88
CA THR A 67 -7.52 -22.07 -11.56
C THR A 67 -8.11 -21.95 -12.97
N PRO A 68 -7.43 -22.39 -14.03
CA PRO A 68 -7.99 -22.34 -15.37
C PRO A 68 -9.33 -23.09 -15.43
N VAL A 69 -10.40 -22.40 -15.81
CA VAL A 69 -11.68 -23.06 -16.11
C VAL A 69 -11.48 -23.82 -17.42
N ALA A 70 -11.63 -25.15 -17.37
CA ALA A 70 -11.58 -25.96 -18.58
C ALA A 70 -12.69 -25.50 -19.54
N LEU A 71 -12.31 -25.09 -20.75
CA LEU A 71 -13.28 -24.76 -21.80
C LEU A 71 -14.06 -26.03 -22.17
N PRO A 72 -15.41 -25.99 -22.26
CA PRO A 72 -16.18 -27.12 -22.74
C PRO A 72 -15.76 -27.43 -24.19
N ARG A 73 -15.60 -28.73 -24.48
CA ARG A 73 -15.28 -29.26 -25.81
C ARG A 73 -16.45 -29.13 -26.77
#